data_AF-A0A3M2LXR6-F1
#
_entry.id   AF-A0A3M2LXR6-F1
#
_cell.length_a   1.000
_cell.length_b   1.000
_cell.length_c   1.000
_cell.angle_alpha   90.00
_cell.angle_beta   90.00
_cell.angle_gamma   90.00
#
_symmetry.space_group_name_H-M   'P 1'
#
loop_
_entity.id
_entity.type
_entity.pdbx_description
1 polymer ?
#
loop_
_entity_poly.entity_id
_entity_poly.type
_entity_poly.pdbx_seq_one_letter_code
_entity_poly.pdbx_strand_id
1 'polypeptide(L)'
;MMEFNTAGPCIPGKHYMLDPLARLPEARRLAERGDYFVVYAPRQSGRTTMLESLARALNATGDYAAVRFSCETAAMAEDRRRSQGLILASVRNAAEDCGLPTDCLPPAKDDAEPSSLLVGDAFTEWAATSSRPLVLLFDEIDCLPWPRLADVLAQLRCGAMSTPTPFPHSVALCGMQNVHDLENTHSDPRMGTPVPYDISVTTLRLGDFTLDEVAELYAQHTEETGQVFEATAVQRVFEVTQGQPWMVNALARDIIEVMCVPASQPITEELVDRAVERLIQNNPAHLAHLMAHLPEPRTRRVIEPLLKGTLKATDDLAQCDDVTYYEAVSFVRALGLAPQEPPLRISNPIYQEAITRTLSRSLQHALLIEPRALLLPDGRLDVGKLLDGFLAFWEDHPETLDKRRHYREAACHLAFIGFLQRVLDGDGLIGGEYGLCMGGLDLALRRPYTDEQGRRAIQRAAFELRVHRSDADYPNPYSLDQLDGYLDSLGLDTGTLIVFDRRKSAPPVAERTTVESVESTAGRKITLVRA
;
A
#
# COMPACT_ATOMS: atom_id res chain seq x y z
N MET A 1 17.90 -6.95 23.52
CA MET A 1 16.79 -6.00 23.43
C MET A 1 16.12 -6.28 22.12
N MET A 2 14.79 -6.41 22.10
CA MET A 2 14.07 -6.62 20.86
C MET A 2 14.02 -5.33 20.04
N GLU A 3 13.82 -5.45 18.73
CA GLU A 3 13.76 -4.31 17.80
C GLU A 3 12.52 -4.35 16.90
N PHE A 4 12.12 -3.19 16.37
CA PHE A 4 11.06 -3.10 15.37
C PHE A 4 11.64 -3.39 13.99
N ASN A 5 11.19 -4.48 13.36
CA ASN A 5 11.80 -4.94 12.11
C ASN A 5 11.14 -4.35 10.87
N THR A 6 11.96 -3.85 9.96
CA THR A 6 11.52 -3.27 8.67
C THR A 6 12.14 -3.97 7.45
N ALA A 7 12.89 -5.05 7.65
CA ALA A 7 13.60 -5.76 6.59
C ALA A 7 13.61 -7.29 6.83
N GLY A 8 13.26 -8.06 5.81
CA GLY A 8 13.18 -9.53 5.93
C GLY A 8 12.08 -10.01 6.89
N PRO A 9 12.01 -11.32 7.16
CA PRO A 9 11.02 -11.89 8.07
C PRO A 9 11.31 -11.53 9.54
N CYS A 10 10.27 -11.41 10.35
CA CYS A 10 10.42 -11.27 11.80
C CYS A 10 10.93 -12.55 12.46
N ILE A 11 11.88 -12.40 13.39
CA ILE A 11 12.51 -13.51 14.12
C ILE A 11 12.01 -13.49 15.58
N PRO A 12 11.34 -14.55 16.05
CA PRO A 12 10.91 -14.66 17.45
C PRO A 12 12.08 -14.48 18.42
N GLY A 13 11.88 -13.67 19.46
CA GLY A 13 12.89 -13.35 20.47
C GLY A 13 13.96 -12.34 20.02
N LYS A 14 13.92 -11.86 18.78
CA LYS A 14 14.74 -10.72 18.32
C LYS A 14 13.89 -9.50 17.96
N HIS A 15 12.70 -9.70 17.41
CA HIS A 15 11.86 -8.60 16.93
C HIS A 15 10.53 -8.55 17.69
N TYR A 16 9.99 -7.35 17.88
CA TYR A 16 8.59 -7.17 18.27
C TYR A 16 7.70 -7.70 17.14
N MET A 17 6.76 -8.57 17.47
CA MET A 17 5.84 -9.15 16.49
C MET A 17 4.57 -9.65 17.17
N LEU A 18 3.45 -9.45 16.49
CA LEU A 18 2.18 -10.11 16.83
C LEU A 18 2.26 -11.60 16.45
N ASP A 19 1.42 -12.43 17.07
CA ASP A 19 1.33 -13.84 16.72
C ASP A 19 0.89 -14.00 15.24
N PRO A 20 1.77 -14.47 14.34
CA PRO A 20 1.44 -14.57 12.93
C PRO A 20 0.32 -15.59 12.64
N LEU A 21 0.14 -16.60 13.51
CA LEU A 21 -0.91 -17.60 13.33
C LEU A 21 -2.27 -17.07 13.76
N ALA A 22 -2.33 -16.22 14.79
CA ALA A 22 -3.56 -15.55 15.22
C ALA A 22 -4.10 -14.63 14.12
N ARG A 23 -3.23 -14.06 13.29
CA ARG A 23 -3.61 -13.21 12.15
C ARG A 23 -4.21 -13.98 10.97
N LEU A 24 -4.03 -15.30 10.94
CA LEU A 24 -4.57 -16.16 9.87
C LEU A 24 -5.00 -17.52 10.45
N PRO A 25 -6.01 -17.54 11.36
CA PRO A 25 -6.30 -18.68 12.21
C PRO A 25 -6.76 -19.92 11.43
N GLU A 26 -7.32 -19.72 10.24
CA GLU A 26 -7.81 -20.80 9.38
C GLU A 26 -6.68 -21.59 8.70
N ALA A 27 -5.52 -20.98 8.46
CA ALA A 27 -4.46 -21.57 7.66
C ALA A 27 -3.94 -22.88 8.27
N ARG A 28 -3.77 -22.92 9.59
CA ARG A 28 -3.34 -24.13 10.31
C ARG A 28 -4.36 -25.25 10.15
N ARG A 29 -5.64 -24.94 10.37
CA ARG A 29 -6.73 -25.93 10.26
C ARG A 29 -6.84 -26.50 8.86
N LEU A 30 -6.68 -25.69 7.82
CA LEU A 30 -6.68 -26.14 6.42
C LEU A 30 -5.52 -27.08 6.12
N ALA A 31 -4.31 -26.71 6.56
CA ALA A 31 -3.13 -27.55 6.40
C ALA A 31 -3.28 -28.91 7.10
N GLU A 32 -3.76 -28.93 8.34
CA GLU A 32 -3.99 -30.16 9.11
C GLU A 32 -5.04 -31.07 8.43
N ARG A 33 -6.09 -30.48 7.86
CA ARG A 33 -7.15 -31.19 7.11
C ARG A 33 -6.71 -31.74 5.75
N GLY A 34 -5.57 -31.32 5.23
CA GLY A 34 -5.11 -31.69 3.89
C GLY A 34 -5.74 -30.85 2.77
N ASP A 35 -6.29 -29.68 3.10
CA ASP A 35 -6.87 -28.79 2.11
C ASP A 35 -5.75 -28.03 1.37
N TYR A 36 -5.97 -27.76 0.09
CA TYR A 36 -5.12 -26.87 -0.69
C TYR A 36 -5.71 -25.47 -0.62
N PHE A 37 -4.88 -24.45 -0.46
CA PHE A 37 -5.37 -23.08 -0.26
C PHE A 37 -4.41 -22.02 -0.79
N VAL A 38 -4.95 -20.83 -1.03
CA VAL A 38 -4.18 -19.67 -1.48
C VAL A 38 -4.10 -18.67 -0.34
N VAL A 39 -2.92 -18.10 -0.11
CA VAL A 39 -2.70 -16.98 0.81
C VAL A 39 -2.26 -15.78 -0.03
N TYR A 40 -2.92 -14.65 0.10
CA TYR A 40 -2.47 -13.44 -0.58
C TYR A 40 -2.49 -12.24 0.34
N ALA A 41 -1.51 -11.36 0.14
CA ALA A 41 -1.48 -10.07 0.79
C ALA A 41 -0.52 -9.13 0.05
N PRO A 42 -0.70 -7.80 0.18
CA PRO A 42 0.23 -6.84 -0.39
C PRO A 42 1.68 -7.04 0.07
N ARG A 43 2.63 -6.43 -0.63
CA ARG A 43 4.04 -6.41 -0.19
C ARG A 43 4.16 -5.89 1.24
N GLN A 44 5.14 -6.42 1.97
CA GLN A 44 5.49 -5.96 3.32
C GLN A 44 4.35 -6.08 4.35
N SER A 45 3.53 -7.15 4.23
CA SER A 45 2.40 -7.47 5.14
C SER A 45 2.71 -8.57 6.17
N GLY A 46 3.88 -9.20 6.08
CA GLY A 46 4.30 -10.28 6.99
C GLY A 46 4.03 -11.71 6.50
N ARG A 47 3.75 -11.91 5.20
CA ARG A 47 3.47 -13.25 4.61
C ARG A 47 4.53 -14.29 4.93
N THR A 48 5.80 -13.99 4.65
CA THR A 48 6.91 -14.93 4.90
C THR A 48 6.98 -15.30 6.38
N THR A 49 6.85 -14.33 7.29
CA THR A 49 6.80 -14.56 8.74
C THR A 49 5.62 -15.44 9.14
N MET A 50 4.44 -15.26 8.53
CA MET A 50 3.30 -16.15 8.73
C MET A 50 3.64 -17.57 8.29
N LEU A 51 4.07 -17.77 7.05
CA LEU A 51 4.35 -19.11 6.51
C LEU A 51 5.44 -19.84 7.29
N GLU A 52 6.50 -19.14 7.71
CA GLU A 52 7.55 -19.71 8.56
C GLU A 52 7.01 -20.15 9.91
N SER A 53 6.11 -19.36 10.50
CA SER A 53 5.46 -19.70 11.77
C SER A 53 4.50 -20.89 11.60
N LEU A 54 3.80 -20.98 10.47
CA LEU A 54 2.94 -22.11 10.13
C LEU A 54 3.74 -23.40 9.96
N ALA A 55 4.81 -23.38 9.15
CA ALA A 55 5.68 -24.54 8.99
C ALA A 55 6.27 -24.99 10.33
N ARG A 56 6.77 -24.04 11.15
CA ARG A 56 7.32 -24.36 12.47
C ARG A 56 6.27 -24.98 13.39
N ALA A 57 5.06 -24.43 13.42
CA ALA A 57 3.99 -24.95 14.27
C ALA A 57 3.54 -26.35 13.85
N LEU A 58 3.44 -26.62 12.54
CA LEU A 58 3.14 -27.96 12.02
C LEU A 58 4.26 -28.95 12.35
N ASN A 59 5.52 -28.59 12.13
CA ASN A 59 6.67 -29.46 12.44
C ASN A 59 6.80 -29.75 13.95
N ALA A 60 6.44 -28.78 14.80
CA ALA A 60 6.49 -28.95 16.25
C ALA A 60 5.49 -29.99 16.80
N THR A 61 4.43 -30.34 16.04
CA THR A 61 3.53 -31.44 16.40
C THR A 61 4.20 -32.81 16.30
N GLY A 62 5.18 -32.95 15.41
CA GLY A 62 5.76 -34.23 15.04
C GLY A 62 4.95 -35.04 14.01
N ASP A 63 3.75 -34.57 13.65
CA ASP A 63 2.82 -35.29 12.76
C ASP A 63 3.05 -34.98 11.28
N TYR A 64 3.71 -33.86 10.96
CA TYR A 64 3.88 -33.36 9.59
C TYR A 64 5.34 -33.10 9.25
N ALA A 65 5.63 -33.08 7.94
CA ALA A 65 6.85 -32.54 7.36
C ALA A 65 6.48 -31.31 6.52
N ALA A 66 6.52 -30.13 7.15
CA ALA A 66 6.13 -28.86 6.57
C ALA A 66 7.36 -28.06 6.11
N VAL A 67 7.35 -27.60 4.86
CA VAL A 67 8.46 -26.86 4.25
C VAL A 67 7.94 -25.61 3.55
N ARG A 68 8.51 -24.45 3.94
CA ARG A 68 8.35 -23.18 3.22
C ARG A 68 9.57 -22.95 2.34
N PHE A 69 9.35 -22.60 1.08
CA PHE A 69 10.43 -22.26 0.15
C PHE A 69 10.02 -21.08 -0.75
N SER A 70 10.99 -20.27 -1.19
CA SER A 70 10.75 -19.14 -2.10
C SER A 70 10.81 -19.59 -3.57
N CYS A 71 9.93 -19.02 -4.40
CA CYS A 71 9.91 -19.20 -5.85
C CYS A 71 10.71 -18.14 -6.62
N GLU A 72 11.23 -17.11 -5.96
CA GLU A 72 11.85 -15.93 -6.63
C GLU A 72 13.02 -16.29 -7.53
N THR A 73 13.86 -17.23 -7.10
CA THR A 73 15.01 -17.70 -7.90
C THR A 73 14.55 -18.34 -9.21
N ALA A 74 13.41 -19.04 -9.17
CA ALA A 74 12.82 -19.68 -10.34
C ALA A 74 12.22 -18.66 -11.33
N ALA A 75 11.80 -17.47 -10.88
CA ALA A 75 11.30 -16.42 -11.78
C ALA A 75 12.36 -15.96 -12.80
N MET A 76 13.63 -15.97 -12.40
CA MET A 76 14.75 -15.57 -13.25
C MET A 76 15.15 -16.62 -14.30
N ALA A 77 14.55 -17.81 -14.26
CA ALA A 77 14.83 -18.85 -15.24
C ALA A 77 14.38 -18.45 -16.65
N GLU A 78 15.16 -18.87 -17.65
CA GLU A 78 14.90 -18.60 -19.07
C GLU A 78 13.81 -19.52 -19.63
N ASP A 79 13.69 -20.73 -19.09
CA ASP A 79 12.77 -21.75 -19.56
C ASP A 79 12.05 -22.48 -18.40
N ARG A 80 11.01 -23.24 -18.78
CA ARG A 80 10.19 -24.05 -17.88
C ARG A 80 11.02 -25.06 -17.07
N ARG A 81 11.95 -25.79 -17.70
CA ARG A 81 12.72 -26.86 -17.05
C ARG A 81 13.65 -26.28 -15.99
N ARG A 82 14.37 -25.22 -16.32
CA ARG A 82 15.24 -24.51 -15.38
C ARG A 82 14.45 -23.92 -14.22
N SER A 83 13.28 -23.35 -14.50
CA SER A 83 12.37 -22.83 -13.47
C SER A 83 11.99 -23.91 -12.47
N GLN A 84 11.53 -25.07 -12.95
CA GLN A 84 11.15 -26.20 -12.10
C GLN A 84 12.34 -26.79 -11.34
N GLY A 85 13.51 -26.91 -11.97
CA GLY A 85 14.74 -27.36 -11.31
C GLY A 85 15.17 -26.44 -10.16
N LEU A 86 14.98 -25.12 -10.30
CA LEU A 86 15.24 -24.14 -9.24
C LEU A 86 14.22 -24.21 -8.11
N ILE A 87 12.94 -24.47 -8.40
CA ILE A 87 11.92 -24.74 -7.38
C ILE A 87 12.33 -25.97 -6.54
N LEU A 88 12.68 -27.08 -7.20
CA LEU A 88 13.08 -28.31 -6.52
C LEU A 88 14.38 -28.15 -5.70
N ALA A 89 15.32 -27.33 -6.17
CA ALA A 89 16.50 -26.96 -5.41
C ALA A 89 16.14 -26.14 -4.15
N SER A 90 15.26 -25.14 -4.31
CA SER A 90 14.75 -24.32 -3.21
C SER A 90 14.05 -25.17 -2.14
N VAL A 91 13.20 -26.11 -2.57
CA VAL A 91 12.52 -27.08 -1.71
C VAL A 91 13.52 -27.91 -0.89
N ARG A 92 14.53 -28.49 -1.55
CA ARG A 92 15.54 -29.30 -0.85
C ARG A 92 16.29 -28.49 0.19
N ASN A 93 16.83 -27.34 -0.21
CA ASN A 93 17.58 -26.49 0.70
C ASN A 93 16.71 -26.07 1.90
N ALA A 94 15.45 -25.70 1.66
CA ALA A 94 14.53 -25.34 2.73
C ALA A 94 14.20 -26.50 3.67
N ALA A 95 14.04 -27.73 3.15
CA ALA A 95 13.81 -28.93 3.95
C ALA A 95 15.00 -29.27 4.85
N GLU A 96 16.23 -29.08 4.35
CA GLU A 96 17.47 -29.26 5.11
C GLU A 96 17.64 -28.14 6.16
N ASP A 97 17.45 -26.88 5.76
CA ASP A 97 17.61 -25.71 6.62
C ASP A 97 16.60 -25.68 7.78
N CYS A 98 15.37 -26.16 7.57
CA CYS A 98 14.37 -26.25 8.63
C CYS A 98 14.53 -27.50 9.51
N GLY A 99 15.53 -28.35 9.22
CA GLY A 99 15.92 -29.48 10.05
C GLY A 99 14.93 -30.65 10.02
N LEU A 100 14.33 -30.94 8.86
CA LEU A 100 13.47 -32.11 8.75
C LEU A 100 14.25 -33.41 9.05
N PRO A 101 13.62 -34.41 9.69
CA PRO A 101 14.19 -35.75 9.85
C PRO A 101 14.65 -36.35 8.52
N THR A 102 15.71 -37.17 8.54
CA THR A 102 16.29 -37.76 7.32
C THR A 102 15.29 -38.59 6.53
N ASP A 103 14.36 -39.24 7.21
CA ASP A 103 13.26 -40.03 6.63
C ASP A 103 12.07 -39.17 6.14
N CYS A 104 12.16 -37.84 6.28
CA CYS A 104 11.22 -36.86 5.72
C CYS A 104 11.87 -35.97 4.64
N LEU A 105 13.16 -36.12 4.35
CA LEU A 105 13.86 -35.30 3.35
C LEU A 105 13.50 -35.74 1.91
N PRO A 106 13.55 -34.81 0.93
CA PRO A 106 13.37 -35.18 -0.48
C PRO A 106 14.40 -36.22 -0.93
N PRO A 107 14.02 -37.24 -1.72
CA PRO A 107 14.90 -38.30 -2.23
C PRO A 107 16.16 -37.73 -2.86
N ALA A 108 17.34 -38.29 -2.59
CA ALA A 108 18.60 -37.80 -3.16
C ALA A 108 18.54 -37.80 -4.70
N LYS A 109 19.12 -36.77 -5.34
CA LYS A 109 19.25 -36.77 -6.79
C LYS A 109 20.31 -37.80 -7.17
N ASP A 110 19.94 -38.82 -7.95
CA ASP A 110 20.95 -39.56 -8.69
C ASP A 110 21.61 -38.60 -9.70
N ASP A 111 22.94 -38.63 -9.79
CA ASP A 111 23.73 -37.79 -10.73
C ASP A 111 23.44 -38.09 -12.22
N ALA A 112 22.53 -39.02 -12.50
CA ALA A 112 22.12 -39.44 -13.84
C ALA A 112 21.04 -38.51 -14.41
N GLU A 113 21.49 -37.41 -15.00
CA GLU A 113 20.76 -36.42 -15.81
C GLU A 113 19.73 -35.48 -15.13
N PRO A 114 19.92 -34.16 -15.22
CA PRO A 114 18.93 -33.15 -14.79
C PRO A 114 17.67 -33.02 -15.70
N SER A 115 17.41 -33.98 -16.60
CA SER A 115 16.61 -33.74 -17.82
C SER A 115 15.12 -34.15 -17.76
N SER A 116 14.60 -34.68 -16.65
CA SER A 116 13.21 -35.20 -16.59
C SER A 116 12.34 -34.75 -15.40
N LEU A 117 12.89 -34.12 -14.35
CA LEU A 117 12.13 -33.91 -13.11
C LEU A 117 11.13 -32.76 -13.20
N LEU A 118 9.89 -33.10 -13.54
CA LEU A 118 8.74 -32.24 -13.33
C LEU A 118 8.46 -32.10 -11.82
N VAL A 119 7.98 -30.93 -11.39
CA VAL A 119 7.63 -30.66 -9.98
C VAL A 119 6.62 -31.70 -9.46
N GLY A 120 5.63 -32.05 -10.28
CA GLY A 120 4.63 -33.06 -9.92
C GLY A 120 5.23 -34.44 -9.63
N ASP A 121 6.17 -34.90 -10.46
CA ASP A 121 6.80 -36.21 -10.30
C ASP A 121 7.69 -36.24 -9.05
N ALA A 122 8.48 -35.19 -8.84
CA ALA A 122 9.36 -35.09 -7.68
C ALA A 122 8.57 -35.03 -6.35
N PHE A 123 7.42 -34.34 -6.33
CA PHE A 123 6.56 -34.30 -5.14
C PHE A 123 5.82 -35.61 -4.89
N THR A 124 5.46 -36.32 -5.96
CA THR A 124 4.91 -37.68 -5.87
C THR A 124 5.91 -38.62 -5.22
N GLU A 125 7.15 -38.61 -5.70
CA GLU A 125 8.24 -39.45 -5.17
C GLU A 125 8.56 -39.12 -3.70
N TRP A 126 8.60 -37.84 -3.37
CA TRP A 126 8.84 -37.40 -2.00
C TRP A 126 7.69 -37.79 -1.07
N ALA A 127 6.43 -37.61 -1.49
CA ALA A 127 5.27 -38.01 -0.70
C ALA A 127 5.21 -39.53 -0.46
N ALA A 128 5.72 -40.33 -1.40
CA ALA A 128 5.78 -41.78 -1.27
C ALA A 128 6.89 -42.26 -0.31
N THR A 129 7.97 -41.49 -0.17
CA THR A 129 9.15 -41.89 0.63
C THR A 129 9.17 -41.27 2.03
N SER A 130 8.52 -40.12 2.21
CA SER A 130 8.43 -39.43 3.49
C SER A 130 7.66 -40.25 4.53
N SER A 131 8.22 -40.39 5.73
CA SER A 131 7.53 -41.05 6.85
C SER A 131 6.35 -40.23 7.41
N ARG A 132 6.24 -38.96 7.02
CA ARG A 132 5.20 -38.03 7.46
C ARG A 132 4.47 -37.37 6.28
N PRO A 133 3.17 -37.04 6.42
CA PRO A 133 2.45 -36.23 5.46
C PRO A 133 3.17 -34.90 5.16
N LEU A 134 3.35 -34.60 3.87
CA LEU A 134 4.05 -33.40 3.41
C LEU A 134 3.13 -32.19 3.37
N VAL A 135 3.57 -31.05 3.89
CA VAL A 135 2.89 -29.76 3.75
C VAL A 135 3.83 -28.78 3.04
N LEU A 136 3.47 -28.35 1.83
CA LEU A 136 4.32 -27.48 1.01
C LEU A 136 3.78 -26.06 0.97
N LEU A 137 4.58 -25.10 1.45
CA LEU A 137 4.22 -23.68 1.48
C LEU A 137 5.06 -22.94 0.43
N PHE A 138 4.45 -22.67 -0.73
CA PHE A 138 5.06 -21.90 -1.81
C PHE A 138 5.02 -20.43 -1.47
N ASP A 139 6.18 -19.82 -1.22
CA ASP A 139 6.29 -18.37 -1.02
C ASP A 139 6.60 -17.65 -2.34
N GLU A 140 5.93 -16.52 -2.54
CA GLU A 140 6.01 -15.65 -3.72
C GLU A 140 5.80 -16.37 -5.07
N ILE A 141 4.86 -17.32 -5.15
CA ILE A 141 4.65 -18.09 -6.39
C ILE A 141 4.23 -17.21 -7.58
N ASP A 142 3.60 -16.07 -7.31
CA ASP A 142 3.16 -15.10 -8.32
C ASP A 142 4.32 -14.31 -8.95
N CYS A 143 5.56 -14.49 -8.49
CA CYS A 143 6.73 -13.98 -9.20
C CYS A 143 6.99 -14.72 -10.53
N LEU A 144 6.47 -15.93 -10.68
CA LEU A 144 6.65 -16.73 -11.89
C LEU A 144 5.85 -16.14 -13.05
N PRO A 145 6.45 -15.95 -14.24
CA PRO A 145 5.70 -15.57 -15.42
C PRO A 145 4.62 -16.60 -15.77
N TRP A 146 3.49 -16.11 -16.28
CA TRP A 146 2.27 -16.89 -16.47
C TRP A 146 2.46 -18.29 -17.09
N PRO A 147 3.21 -18.48 -18.19
CA PRO A 147 3.37 -19.82 -18.78
C PRO A 147 4.06 -20.84 -17.87
N ARG A 148 4.93 -20.37 -16.95
CA ARG A 148 5.62 -21.21 -15.96
C ARG A 148 4.77 -21.44 -14.73
N LEU A 149 4.06 -20.40 -14.28
CA LEU A 149 3.09 -20.52 -13.19
C LEU A 149 1.98 -21.53 -13.54
N ALA A 150 1.32 -21.34 -14.69
CA ALA A 150 0.25 -22.20 -15.17
C ALA A 150 0.65 -23.67 -15.26
N ASP A 151 1.91 -23.92 -15.65
CA ASP A 151 2.45 -25.27 -15.70
C ASP A 151 2.64 -25.90 -14.30
N VAL A 152 3.19 -25.17 -13.33
CA VAL A 152 3.30 -25.66 -11.95
C VAL A 152 1.91 -25.93 -11.37
N LEU A 153 0.95 -25.03 -11.58
CA LEU A 153 -0.43 -25.18 -11.13
C LEU A 153 -1.10 -26.42 -11.74
N ALA A 154 -0.93 -26.65 -13.05
CA ALA A 154 -1.47 -27.83 -13.72
C ALA A 154 -0.89 -29.14 -13.16
N GLN A 155 0.40 -29.17 -12.83
CA GLN A 155 1.04 -30.35 -12.22
C GLN A 155 0.56 -30.59 -10.78
N LEU A 156 0.43 -29.53 -9.97
CA LEU A 156 -0.14 -29.63 -8.62
C LEU A 156 -1.58 -30.16 -8.65
N ARG A 157 -2.39 -29.68 -9.60
CA ARG A 157 -3.75 -30.17 -9.82
C ARG A 157 -3.76 -31.64 -10.23
N CYS A 158 -2.95 -32.01 -11.21
CA CYS A 158 -2.87 -33.39 -11.68
C CYS A 158 -2.50 -34.34 -10.54
N GLY A 159 -1.49 -34.00 -9.74
CA GLY A 159 -1.06 -34.80 -8.60
C GLY A 159 -2.13 -34.91 -7.50
N ALA A 160 -2.73 -33.79 -7.09
CA ALA A 160 -3.75 -33.79 -6.04
C ALA A 160 -5.01 -34.60 -6.38
N MET A 161 -5.36 -34.65 -7.68
CA MET A 161 -6.51 -35.41 -8.18
C MET A 161 -6.19 -36.88 -8.46
N SER A 162 -4.91 -37.26 -8.47
CA SER A 162 -4.45 -38.60 -8.85
C SER A 162 -4.54 -39.57 -7.65
N THR A 163 -5.72 -40.10 -7.38
CA THR A 163 -5.88 -41.19 -6.39
C THR A 163 -5.66 -42.56 -7.07
N PRO A 164 -4.83 -43.48 -6.54
CA PRO A 164 -4.24 -43.54 -5.19
C PRO A 164 -2.76 -43.09 -5.11
N THR A 165 -2.31 -42.25 -6.03
CA THR A 165 -0.89 -41.81 -6.09
C THR A 165 -0.56 -40.95 -4.86
N PRO A 166 0.50 -41.28 -4.08
CA PRO A 166 0.95 -40.43 -3.00
C PRO A 166 1.31 -39.04 -3.53
N PHE A 167 0.82 -37.99 -2.88
CA PHE A 167 1.09 -36.61 -3.23
C PHE A 167 1.11 -35.77 -1.94
N PRO A 168 1.62 -34.51 -1.94
CA PRO A 168 1.59 -33.68 -0.73
C PRO A 168 0.21 -33.63 -0.08
N HIS A 169 0.19 -33.73 1.25
CA HIS A 169 -1.04 -33.73 2.05
C HIS A 169 -1.74 -32.39 1.95
N SER A 170 -0.99 -31.28 1.97
CA SER A 170 -1.52 -29.94 1.78
C SER A 170 -0.52 -29.05 1.04
N VAL A 171 -1.06 -28.11 0.26
CA VAL A 171 -0.28 -27.09 -0.43
C VAL A 171 -0.88 -25.71 -0.15
N ALA A 172 -0.03 -24.77 0.28
CA ALA A 172 -0.36 -23.35 0.38
C ALA A 172 0.37 -22.57 -0.70
N LEU A 173 -0.37 -21.84 -1.53
CA LEU A 173 0.19 -20.94 -2.54
C LEU A 173 0.15 -19.51 -2.03
N CYS A 174 1.31 -18.89 -1.82
CA CYS A 174 1.40 -17.54 -1.30
C CYS A 174 1.94 -16.53 -2.32
N GLY A 175 1.28 -15.37 -2.43
CA GLY A 175 1.67 -14.32 -3.38
C GLY A 175 1.11 -12.93 -3.04
N MET A 176 1.48 -11.93 -3.85
CA MET A 176 0.87 -10.59 -3.83
C MET A 176 -0.51 -10.60 -4.46
N GLN A 177 -0.65 -11.37 -5.55
CA GLN A 177 -1.88 -11.53 -6.28
C GLN A 177 -2.54 -12.86 -5.94
N ASN A 178 -3.88 -12.87 -5.96
CA ASN A 178 -4.61 -14.11 -5.94
C ASN A 178 -4.34 -14.87 -7.25
N VAL A 179 -3.95 -16.13 -7.15
CA VAL A 179 -3.68 -17.00 -8.31
C VAL A 179 -4.92 -17.12 -9.21
N HIS A 180 -6.11 -17.10 -8.63
CA HIS A 180 -7.38 -17.09 -9.38
C HIS A 180 -7.57 -15.83 -10.21
N ASP A 181 -7.15 -14.66 -9.71
CA ASP A 181 -7.20 -13.41 -10.48
C ASP A 181 -6.20 -13.45 -11.65
N LEU A 182 -5.01 -14.03 -11.43
CA LEU A 182 -4.00 -14.22 -12.47
C LEU A 182 -4.51 -15.15 -13.59
N GLU A 183 -5.19 -16.24 -13.23
CA GLU A 183 -5.86 -17.15 -14.17
C GLU A 183 -6.87 -16.40 -15.03
N ASN A 184 -7.73 -15.58 -14.42
CA ASN A 184 -8.75 -14.83 -15.13
C ASN A 184 -8.14 -13.83 -16.12
N THR A 185 -7.12 -13.07 -15.70
CA THR A 185 -6.42 -12.09 -16.56
C THR A 185 -5.72 -12.72 -17.77
N HIS A 186 -5.22 -13.95 -17.63
CA HIS A 186 -4.47 -14.63 -18.70
C HIS A 186 -5.29 -15.70 -19.43
N SER A 187 -6.57 -15.84 -19.11
CA SER A 187 -7.48 -16.70 -19.84
C SER A 187 -7.81 -16.06 -21.19
N ASP A 188 -7.21 -16.56 -22.28
CA ASP A 188 -7.65 -16.22 -23.63
C ASP A 188 -8.75 -17.19 -24.08
N PRO A 189 -10.00 -16.74 -24.31
CA PRO A 189 -11.09 -17.59 -24.81
C PRO A 189 -10.76 -18.29 -26.13
N ARG A 190 -9.76 -17.81 -26.89
CA ARG A 190 -9.32 -18.35 -28.18
C ARG A 190 -8.21 -19.40 -28.07
N MET A 191 -7.52 -19.50 -26.94
CA MET A 191 -6.41 -20.44 -26.71
C MET A 191 -6.86 -21.77 -26.07
N GLY A 192 -8.17 -21.98 -25.92
CA GLY A 192 -8.75 -23.05 -25.10
C GLY A 192 -8.80 -22.65 -23.63
N THR A 193 -9.73 -23.24 -22.88
CA THR A 193 -9.92 -22.96 -21.46
C THR A 193 -8.63 -23.32 -20.71
N PRO A 194 -7.98 -22.38 -19.97
CA PRO A 194 -6.94 -22.76 -19.01
C PRO A 194 -7.49 -23.84 -18.08
N VAL A 195 -6.65 -24.79 -17.68
CA VAL A 195 -7.01 -25.80 -16.68
C VAL A 195 -7.03 -25.06 -15.32
N PRO A 196 -8.20 -24.69 -14.76
CA PRO A 196 -8.23 -23.85 -13.55
C PRO A 196 -7.59 -24.57 -12.37
N TYR A 197 -6.96 -23.85 -11.45
CA TYR A 197 -6.52 -24.37 -10.16
C TYR A 197 -7.73 -24.52 -9.21
N ASP A 198 -8.68 -25.36 -9.58
CA ASP A 198 -9.96 -25.57 -8.88
C ASP A 198 -9.87 -26.42 -7.61
N ILE A 199 -8.66 -26.86 -7.23
CA ILE A 199 -8.43 -27.69 -6.05
C ILE A 199 -8.26 -26.87 -4.77
N SER A 200 -8.12 -25.54 -4.85
CA SER A 200 -8.03 -24.71 -3.65
C SER A 200 -9.41 -24.57 -2.99
N VAL A 201 -9.52 -24.96 -1.72
CA VAL A 201 -10.78 -24.93 -0.96
C VAL A 201 -11.16 -23.50 -0.56
N THR A 202 -10.18 -22.64 -0.34
CA THR A 202 -10.41 -21.24 0.03
C THR A 202 -9.21 -20.35 -0.29
N THR A 203 -9.45 -19.04 -0.32
CA THR A 203 -8.43 -18.00 -0.44
C THR A 203 -8.40 -17.19 0.85
N LEU A 204 -7.27 -17.21 1.55
CA LEU A 204 -7.03 -16.48 2.79
C LEU A 204 -6.29 -15.18 2.51
N ARG A 205 -6.71 -14.11 3.19
CA ARG A 205 -6.06 -12.80 3.12
C ARG A 205 -5.35 -12.50 4.43
N LEU A 206 -4.06 -12.16 4.36
CA LEU A 206 -3.36 -11.56 5.50
C LEU A 206 -3.62 -10.04 5.47
N GLY A 207 -4.37 -9.54 6.45
CA GLY A 207 -4.78 -8.14 6.54
C GLY A 207 -3.66 -7.19 6.98
N ASP A 208 -4.01 -5.91 7.10
CA ASP A 208 -3.24 -4.93 7.86
C ASP A 208 -3.54 -5.09 9.36
N PHE A 209 -2.79 -4.43 10.25
CA PHE A 209 -3.09 -4.44 11.68
C PHE A 209 -4.32 -3.60 12.00
N THR A 210 -5.14 -4.07 12.93
CA THR A 210 -6.17 -3.25 13.60
C THR A 210 -5.53 -2.28 14.58
N LEU A 211 -6.29 -1.30 15.07
CA LEU A 211 -5.82 -0.38 16.12
C LEU A 211 -5.36 -1.14 17.37
N ASP A 212 -6.12 -2.16 17.78
CA ASP A 212 -5.80 -2.99 18.95
C ASP A 212 -4.51 -3.79 18.74
N GLU A 213 -4.31 -4.32 17.53
CA GLU A 213 -3.06 -5.02 17.15
C GLU A 213 -1.85 -4.06 17.13
N VAL A 214 -2.02 -2.81 16.69
CA VAL A 214 -0.95 -1.79 16.77
C VAL A 214 -0.64 -1.47 18.23
N ALA A 215 -1.67 -1.32 19.07
CA ALA A 215 -1.51 -1.07 20.50
C ALA A 215 -0.80 -2.24 21.20
N GLU A 216 -1.19 -3.48 20.89
CA GLU A 216 -0.56 -4.69 21.41
C GLU A 216 0.92 -4.76 21.01
N LEU A 217 1.24 -4.51 19.74
CA LEU A 217 2.62 -4.53 19.26
C LEU A 217 3.51 -3.51 20.00
N TYR A 218 3.00 -2.30 20.23
CA TYR A 218 3.75 -1.25 20.94
C TYR A 218 3.78 -1.44 22.46
N ALA A 219 2.79 -2.15 23.01
CA ALA A 219 2.80 -2.56 24.41
C ALA A 219 3.97 -3.51 24.70
N GLN A 220 4.34 -4.40 23.77
CA GLN A 220 5.52 -5.27 23.93
C GLN A 220 6.81 -4.46 24.18
N HIS A 221 7.00 -3.36 23.44
CA HIS A 221 8.14 -2.45 23.67
C HIS A 221 8.04 -1.75 25.02
N THR A 222 6.85 -1.24 25.35
CA THR A 222 6.61 -0.55 26.62
C THR A 222 6.91 -1.45 27.81
N GLU A 223 6.53 -2.74 27.74
CA GLU A 223 6.80 -3.73 28.77
C GLU A 223 8.31 -4.05 28.91
N GLU A 224 9.05 -4.11 27.81
CA GLU A 224 10.48 -4.41 27.83
C GLU A 224 11.33 -3.22 28.31
N THR A 225 11.02 -2.00 27.86
CA THR A 225 11.89 -0.83 28.06
C THR A 225 11.38 0.16 29.09
N GLY A 226 10.08 0.11 29.42
CA GLY A 226 9.40 1.12 30.22
C GLY A 226 9.08 2.42 29.46
N GLN A 227 9.48 2.54 28.20
CA GLN A 227 9.17 3.71 27.37
C GLN A 227 7.76 3.58 26.80
N VAL A 228 6.83 4.40 27.31
CA VAL A 228 5.41 4.33 26.99
C VAL A 228 5.12 5.03 25.66
N PHE A 229 4.37 4.37 24.78
CA PHE A 229 3.63 5.03 23.71
C PHE A 229 2.30 5.57 24.25
N GLU A 230 2.06 6.87 24.12
CA GLU A 230 0.79 7.46 24.53
C GLU A 230 -0.37 6.94 23.65
N ALA A 231 -1.59 6.89 24.20
CA ALA A 231 -2.76 6.45 23.45
C ALA A 231 -3.01 7.30 22.19
N THR A 232 -2.76 8.61 22.26
CA THR A 232 -2.82 9.53 21.12
C THR A 232 -1.76 9.22 20.06
N ALA A 233 -0.57 8.79 20.47
CA ALA A 233 0.49 8.37 19.55
C ALA A 233 0.13 7.07 18.80
N VAL A 234 -0.39 6.08 19.52
CA VAL A 234 -0.88 4.81 18.93
C VAL A 234 -2.00 5.08 17.94
N GLN A 235 -2.99 5.88 18.34
CA GLN A 235 -4.08 6.32 17.48
C GLN A 235 -3.55 7.01 16.21
N ARG A 236 -2.59 7.93 16.37
CA ARG A 236 -2.00 8.65 15.25
C ARG A 236 -1.26 7.72 14.29
N VAL A 237 -0.49 6.76 14.81
CA VAL A 237 0.17 5.75 13.98
C VAL A 237 -0.86 4.97 13.17
N PHE A 238 -1.95 4.52 13.78
CA PHE A 238 -3.00 3.83 13.06
C PHE A 238 -3.63 4.73 11.98
N GLU A 239 -3.93 5.99 12.27
CA GLU A 239 -4.51 6.92 11.29
C GLU A 239 -3.63 7.10 10.04
N VAL A 240 -2.33 7.32 10.21
CA VAL A 240 -1.41 7.62 9.10
C VAL A 240 -0.97 6.38 8.33
N THR A 241 -0.97 5.20 8.96
CA THR A 241 -0.56 3.94 8.34
C THR A 241 -1.73 3.08 7.86
N GLN A 242 -2.92 3.29 8.43
CA GLN A 242 -4.07 2.39 8.37
C GLN A 242 -3.69 0.95 8.72
N GLY A 243 -2.75 0.78 9.67
CA GLY A 243 -2.30 -0.51 10.17
C GLY A 243 -1.29 -1.23 9.29
N GLN A 244 -0.79 -0.62 8.20
CA GLN A 244 0.13 -1.28 7.29
C GLN A 244 1.39 -1.78 8.06
N PRO A 245 1.68 -3.09 8.09
CA PRO A 245 2.63 -3.67 9.07
C PRO A 245 4.03 -3.08 9.01
N TRP A 246 4.57 -2.85 7.82
CA TRP A 246 5.90 -2.29 7.65
C TRP A 246 5.98 -0.82 8.06
N MET A 247 4.96 -0.02 7.78
CA MET A 247 4.90 1.39 8.18
C MET A 247 4.80 1.53 9.69
N VAL A 248 3.98 0.71 10.34
CA VAL A 248 3.87 0.67 11.80
C VAL A 248 5.25 0.40 12.42
N ASN A 249 5.94 -0.65 11.96
CA ASN A 249 7.30 -0.94 12.44
C ASN A 249 8.31 0.17 12.07
N ALA A 250 8.22 0.75 10.87
CA ALA A 250 9.14 1.78 10.41
C ALA A 250 9.01 3.09 11.21
N LEU A 251 7.80 3.48 11.60
CA LEU A 251 7.59 4.65 12.44
C LEU A 251 8.14 4.43 13.85
N ALA A 252 7.85 3.29 14.48
CA ALA A 252 8.41 2.98 15.80
C ALA A 252 9.94 2.92 15.76
N ARG A 253 10.51 2.28 14.73
CA ARG A 253 11.95 2.20 14.51
C ARG A 253 12.58 3.58 14.31
N ASP A 254 12.00 4.45 13.48
CA ASP A 254 12.55 5.80 13.27
C ASP A 254 12.53 6.61 14.58
N ILE A 255 11.47 6.52 15.38
CA ILE A 255 11.37 7.21 16.67
C ILE A 255 12.42 6.72 17.67
N ILE A 256 12.57 5.40 17.81
CA ILE A 256 13.41 4.79 18.84
C ILE A 256 14.89 4.79 18.44
N GLU A 257 15.21 4.34 17.23
CA GLU A 257 16.60 4.10 16.81
C GLU A 257 17.23 5.28 16.08
N VAL A 258 16.44 6.06 15.34
CA VAL A 258 16.99 7.09 14.44
C VAL A 258 16.86 8.48 15.04
N MET A 259 15.69 8.80 15.59
CA MET A 259 15.46 10.01 16.37
C MET A 259 16.07 9.90 17.78
N CYS A 260 16.35 8.67 18.24
CA CYS A 260 16.95 8.38 19.55
C CYS A 260 16.21 9.07 20.71
N VAL A 261 14.86 9.01 20.69
CA VAL A 261 14.06 9.60 21.78
C VAL A 261 14.43 8.91 23.09
N PRO A 262 14.86 9.65 24.14
CA PRO A 262 15.30 9.04 25.40
C PRO A 262 14.19 8.18 26.01
N ALA A 263 14.55 6.99 26.52
CA ALA A 263 13.60 6.06 27.13
C ALA A 263 12.81 6.62 28.34
N SER A 264 13.32 7.70 28.95
CA SER A 264 12.64 8.42 30.03
C SER A 264 11.50 9.33 29.55
N GLN A 265 11.37 9.55 28.24
CA GLN A 265 10.34 10.38 27.63
C GLN A 265 9.29 9.49 26.94
N PRO A 266 7.99 9.75 27.16
CA PRO A 266 6.94 9.03 26.44
C PRO A 266 6.96 9.39 24.95
N ILE A 267 6.49 8.46 24.12
CA ILE A 267 6.34 8.67 22.69
C ILE A 267 4.97 9.29 22.43
N THR A 268 4.97 10.53 21.95
CA THR A 268 3.77 11.37 21.75
C THR A 268 3.32 11.40 20.29
N GLU A 269 2.11 11.91 20.03
CA GLU A 269 1.59 12.14 18.67
C GLU A 269 2.57 12.98 17.82
N GLU A 270 3.20 13.99 18.42
CA GLU A 270 4.12 14.87 17.70
C GLU A 270 5.39 14.16 17.23
N LEU A 271 5.87 13.17 18.01
CA LEU A 271 7.00 12.36 17.60
C LEU A 271 6.63 11.46 16.41
N VAL A 272 5.39 10.98 16.36
CA VAL A 272 4.85 10.21 15.23
C VAL A 272 4.78 11.07 13.97
N ASP A 273 4.23 12.29 14.05
CA ASP A 273 4.15 13.17 12.88
C ASP A 273 5.54 13.50 12.32
N ARG A 274 6.54 13.72 13.19
CA ARG A 274 7.94 13.89 12.76
C ARG A 274 8.52 12.66 12.08
N ALA A 275 8.22 11.46 12.61
CA ALA A 275 8.68 10.22 12.00
C ALA A 275 8.02 10.00 10.62
N VAL A 276 6.75 10.38 10.46
CA VAL A 276 6.04 10.34 9.16
C VAL A 276 6.71 11.27 8.14
N GLU A 277 6.99 12.52 8.51
CA GLU A 277 7.68 13.48 7.63
C GLU A 277 9.03 12.92 7.16
N ARG A 278 9.81 12.38 8.10
CA ARG A 278 11.11 11.77 7.83
C ARG A 278 10.99 10.54 6.92
N LEU A 279 10.03 9.66 7.17
CA LEU A 279 9.79 8.46 6.37
C LEU A 279 9.50 8.82 4.90
N ILE A 280 8.65 9.82 4.67
CA ILE A 280 8.27 10.29 3.34
C ILE A 280 9.45 10.95 2.63
N GLN A 281 10.21 11.80 3.32
CA GLN A 281 11.38 12.49 2.76
C GLN A 281 12.51 11.52 2.40
N ASN A 282 12.79 10.55 3.29
CA ASN A 282 13.82 9.54 3.08
C ASN A 282 13.50 8.62 1.89
N ASN A 283 12.21 8.51 1.53
CA ASN A 283 11.71 7.69 0.42
C ASN A 283 12.38 6.29 0.38
N PRO A 284 12.21 5.48 1.44
CA PRO A 284 12.84 4.17 1.55
C PRO A 284 12.41 3.24 0.42
N ALA A 285 13.15 2.14 0.24
CA ALA A 285 12.98 1.20 -0.88
C ALA A 285 11.53 0.73 -1.08
N HIS A 286 10.77 0.51 0.00
CA HIS A 286 9.34 0.16 -0.08
C HIS A 286 8.52 1.23 -0.81
N LEU A 287 8.60 2.50 -0.37
CA LEU A 287 7.89 3.61 -1.02
C LEU A 287 8.41 3.82 -2.44
N ALA A 288 9.72 3.83 -2.64
CA ALA A 288 10.33 4.03 -3.96
C ALA A 288 9.86 2.97 -4.97
N HIS A 289 9.74 1.71 -4.54
CA HIS A 289 9.23 0.62 -5.36
C HIS A 289 7.78 0.84 -5.77
N LEU A 290 6.89 1.18 -4.83
CA LEU A 290 5.49 1.49 -5.13
C LEU A 290 5.36 2.68 -6.09
N MET A 291 6.16 3.72 -5.88
CA MET A 291 6.16 4.92 -6.71
C MET A 291 6.64 4.65 -8.15
N ALA A 292 7.50 3.65 -8.36
CA ALA A 292 7.96 3.25 -9.68
C ALA A 292 6.83 2.72 -10.58
N HIS A 293 5.72 2.24 -9.99
CA HIS A 293 4.55 1.76 -10.73
C HIS A 293 3.57 2.87 -11.16
N LEU A 294 3.74 4.12 -10.69
CA LEU A 294 2.83 5.22 -11.02
C LEU A 294 2.75 5.57 -12.52
N PRO A 295 3.84 5.50 -13.33
CA PRO A 295 3.76 5.78 -14.76
C PRO A 295 3.02 4.69 -15.57
N GLU A 296 2.82 3.50 -15.00
CA GLU A 296 2.18 2.39 -15.72
C GLU A 296 0.74 2.72 -16.11
N PRO A 297 0.29 2.41 -17.35
CA PRO A 297 -1.06 2.73 -17.80
C PRO A 297 -2.17 2.18 -16.91
N ARG A 298 -2.01 0.95 -16.39
CA ARG A 298 -2.95 0.31 -15.47
C ARG A 298 -3.05 1.04 -14.13
N THR A 299 -1.93 1.41 -13.51
CA THR A 299 -1.91 2.20 -12.27
C THR A 299 -2.57 3.56 -12.48
N ARG A 300 -2.22 4.25 -13.57
CA ARG A 300 -2.80 5.56 -13.90
C ARG A 300 -4.32 5.51 -14.06
N ARG A 301 -4.85 4.45 -14.67
CA ARG A 301 -6.30 4.26 -14.87
C ARG A 301 -7.10 4.31 -13.57
N VAL A 302 -6.47 3.99 -12.43
CA VAL A 302 -7.09 4.00 -11.10
C VAL A 302 -6.69 5.24 -10.30
N ILE A 303 -5.40 5.55 -10.25
CA ILE A 303 -4.89 6.64 -9.39
C ILE A 303 -5.28 8.02 -9.93
N GLU A 304 -5.33 8.23 -11.26
CA GLU A 304 -5.67 9.55 -11.83
C GLU A 304 -7.11 9.98 -11.50
N PRO A 305 -8.15 9.12 -11.65
CA PRO A 305 -9.50 9.46 -11.21
C PRO A 305 -9.65 9.65 -9.69
N LEU A 306 -8.88 8.93 -8.86
CA LEU A 306 -8.84 9.13 -7.40
C LEU A 306 -8.31 10.53 -7.05
N LEU A 307 -7.21 10.93 -7.68
CA LEU A 307 -6.61 12.26 -7.48
C LEU A 307 -7.52 13.40 -7.97
N LYS A 308 -8.41 13.12 -8.91
CA LYS A 308 -9.39 14.07 -9.45
C LYS A 308 -10.68 14.15 -8.61
N GLY A 309 -10.93 13.17 -7.74
CA GLY A 309 -12.22 13.04 -7.06
C GLY A 309 -13.36 12.66 -8.00
N THR A 310 -13.10 11.97 -9.11
CA THR A 310 -14.18 11.59 -10.06
C THR A 310 -14.62 10.13 -9.94
N LEU A 311 -13.93 9.35 -9.12
CA LEU A 311 -14.32 7.99 -8.78
C LEU A 311 -15.52 8.05 -7.82
N LYS A 312 -16.59 7.31 -8.11
CA LYS A 312 -17.73 7.26 -7.19
C LYS A 312 -17.41 6.28 -6.06
N ALA A 313 -17.78 6.64 -4.83
CA ALA A 313 -17.63 5.78 -3.65
C ALA A 313 -18.31 4.39 -3.82
N THR A 314 -19.23 4.27 -4.78
CA THR A 314 -20.00 3.06 -5.10
C THR A 314 -19.66 2.49 -6.48
N ASP A 315 -18.47 2.74 -7.04
CA ASP A 315 -18.04 2.00 -8.24
C ASP A 315 -17.80 0.54 -7.84
N ASP A 316 -18.92 -0.18 -7.68
CA ASP A 316 -19.03 -1.59 -7.42
C ASP A 316 -18.34 -2.29 -8.60
N LEU A 317 -17.13 -2.77 -8.35
CA LEU A 317 -16.38 -3.58 -9.32
C LEU A 317 -17.20 -4.77 -9.82
N ALA A 318 -18.20 -5.20 -9.03
CA ALA A 318 -19.16 -6.24 -9.36
C ALA A 318 -20.06 -5.93 -10.57
N GLN A 319 -20.18 -4.66 -11.00
CA GLN A 319 -20.99 -4.25 -12.16
C GLN A 319 -20.15 -3.64 -13.30
N CYS A 320 -18.82 -3.71 -13.22
CA CYS A 320 -17.94 -3.16 -14.24
C CYS A 320 -17.65 -4.20 -15.33
N ASP A 321 -18.29 -4.07 -16.50
CA ASP A 321 -18.01 -4.90 -17.68
C ASP A 321 -16.63 -4.62 -18.32
N ASP A 322 -15.89 -3.64 -17.82
CA ASP A 322 -14.56 -3.27 -18.30
C ASP A 322 -13.48 -4.11 -17.62
N VAL A 323 -13.16 -5.26 -18.25
CA VAL A 323 -12.11 -6.18 -17.80
C VAL A 323 -10.77 -5.48 -17.56
N THR A 324 -10.41 -4.52 -18.42
CA THR A 324 -9.14 -3.78 -18.27
C THR A 324 -9.15 -2.86 -17.04
N TYR A 325 -10.31 -2.32 -16.67
CA TYR A 325 -10.45 -1.57 -15.44
C TYR A 325 -10.39 -2.47 -14.20
N TYR A 326 -11.06 -3.63 -14.24
CA TYR A 326 -10.98 -4.63 -13.16
C TYR A 326 -9.52 -5.05 -12.91
N GLU A 327 -8.79 -5.40 -13.97
CA GLU A 327 -7.36 -5.76 -13.89
C GLU A 327 -6.51 -4.64 -13.28
N ALA A 328 -6.79 -3.40 -13.66
CA ALA A 328 -6.08 -2.24 -13.12
C ALA A 328 -6.33 -2.07 -11.62
N VAL A 329 -7.56 -2.26 -11.15
CA VAL A 329 -7.91 -2.18 -9.73
C VAL A 329 -7.30 -3.34 -8.94
N SER A 330 -7.39 -4.56 -9.45
CA SER A 330 -6.75 -5.74 -8.84
C SER A 330 -5.23 -5.57 -8.74
N PHE A 331 -4.60 -4.96 -9.74
CA PHE A 331 -3.17 -4.64 -9.70
C PHE A 331 -2.83 -3.61 -8.61
N VAL A 332 -3.55 -2.49 -8.53
CA VAL A 332 -3.31 -1.45 -7.51
C VAL A 332 -3.57 -1.97 -6.10
N ARG A 333 -4.58 -2.84 -5.92
CA ARG A 333 -4.85 -3.56 -4.68
C ARG A 333 -3.73 -4.52 -4.30
N ALA A 334 -3.20 -5.29 -5.25
CA ALA A 334 -2.07 -6.18 -5.01
C ALA A 334 -0.79 -5.44 -4.61
N LEU A 335 -0.58 -4.23 -5.15
CA LEU A 335 0.48 -3.33 -4.69
C LEU A 335 0.24 -2.80 -3.26
N GLY A 336 -0.98 -2.89 -2.74
CA GLY A 336 -1.38 -2.30 -1.46
C GLY A 336 -1.64 -0.80 -1.52
N LEU A 337 -1.74 -0.22 -2.72
CA LEU A 337 -2.02 1.20 -2.92
C LEU A 337 -3.51 1.55 -2.76
N ALA A 338 -4.39 0.55 -2.84
CA ALA A 338 -5.80 0.67 -2.51
C ALA A 338 -6.26 -0.46 -1.57
N PRO A 339 -7.26 -0.23 -0.70
CA PRO A 339 -7.82 -1.27 0.14
C PRO A 339 -8.53 -2.34 -0.71
N GLN A 340 -8.55 -3.57 -0.19
CA GLN A 340 -9.23 -4.68 -0.84
C GLN A 340 -10.75 -4.53 -0.82
N GLU A 341 -11.26 -3.93 0.25
CA GLU A 341 -12.69 -3.67 0.42
C GLU A 341 -13.05 -2.31 -0.16
N PRO A 342 -14.27 -2.15 -0.70
CA PRO A 342 -14.78 -0.85 -1.08
C PRO A 342 -14.93 0.06 0.15
N PRO A 343 -14.91 1.39 -0.02
CA PRO A 343 -14.78 2.10 -1.29
C PRO A 343 -13.34 2.12 -1.82
N LEU A 344 -13.18 2.29 -3.13
CA LEU A 344 -11.87 2.46 -3.74
C LEU A 344 -11.27 3.81 -3.32
N ARG A 345 -10.13 3.77 -2.62
CA ARG A 345 -9.38 4.94 -2.14
C ARG A 345 -7.88 4.62 -2.09
N ILE A 346 -7.04 5.62 -1.85
CA ILE A 346 -5.62 5.37 -1.55
C ILE A 346 -5.52 4.80 -0.13
N SER A 347 -4.77 3.72 0.08
CA SER A 347 -4.85 2.91 1.31
C SER A 347 -4.54 3.65 2.61
N ASN A 348 -3.65 4.64 2.61
CA ASN A 348 -3.33 5.41 3.81
C ASN A 348 -2.75 6.81 3.49
N PRO A 349 -2.77 7.74 4.46
CA PRO A 349 -2.23 9.10 4.28
C PRO A 349 -0.75 9.16 3.87
N ILE A 350 0.10 8.24 4.33
CA ILE A 350 1.52 8.22 3.93
C ILE A 350 1.65 7.96 2.43
N TYR A 351 0.90 7.00 1.89
CA TYR A 351 0.87 6.74 0.45
C TYR A 351 0.29 7.93 -0.33
N GLN A 352 -0.75 8.59 0.17
CA GLN A 352 -1.31 9.78 -0.48
C GLN A 352 -0.26 10.88 -0.67
N GLU A 353 0.47 11.24 0.39
CA GLU A 353 1.53 12.24 0.33
C GLU A 353 2.70 11.75 -0.55
N ALA A 354 3.11 10.49 -0.43
CA ALA A 354 4.18 9.94 -1.26
C ALA A 354 3.85 9.94 -2.77
N ILE A 355 2.62 9.57 -3.15
CA ILE A 355 2.12 9.59 -4.53
C ILE A 355 2.14 11.01 -5.06
N THR A 356 1.48 11.94 -4.36
CA THR A 356 1.35 13.31 -4.86
C THR A 356 2.69 14.03 -4.92
N ARG A 357 3.58 13.82 -3.94
CA ARG A 357 4.94 14.34 -3.94
C ARG A 357 5.78 13.79 -5.08
N THR A 358 5.61 12.51 -5.43
CA THR A 358 6.29 11.90 -6.58
C THR A 358 5.78 12.50 -7.89
N LEU A 359 4.46 12.61 -8.05
CA LEU A 359 3.84 13.13 -9.27
C LEU A 359 4.05 14.64 -9.46
N SER A 360 4.25 15.40 -8.39
CA SER A 360 4.48 16.84 -8.41
C SER A 360 5.96 17.23 -8.39
N ARG A 361 6.89 16.28 -8.23
CA ARG A 361 8.34 16.52 -8.06
C ARG A 361 8.95 17.47 -9.10
N SER A 362 8.67 17.25 -10.39
CA SER A 362 9.20 18.11 -11.46
C SER A 362 8.71 19.55 -11.35
N LEU A 363 7.47 19.74 -10.87
CA LEU A 363 6.92 21.07 -10.59
C LEU A 363 7.62 21.69 -9.37
N GLN A 364 7.78 20.93 -8.28
CA GLN A 364 8.49 21.41 -7.09
C GLN A 364 9.90 21.90 -7.40
N HIS A 365 10.64 21.22 -8.29
CA HIS A 365 11.98 21.64 -8.71
C HIS A 365 11.97 22.90 -9.59
N ALA A 366 10.89 23.16 -10.32
CA ALA A 366 10.75 24.35 -11.15
C ALA A 366 10.35 25.60 -10.33
N LEU A 367 9.77 25.41 -9.14
CA LEU A 367 9.34 26.48 -8.25
C LEU A 367 10.54 27.18 -7.58
N LEU A 368 10.84 28.40 -8.04
CA LEU A 368 11.82 29.30 -7.42
C LEU A 368 11.14 30.16 -6.34
N ILE A 369 10.71 29.51 -5.26
CA ILE A 369 10.04 30.16 -4.13
C ILE A 369 10.94 30.06 -2.91
N GLU A 370 11.02 31.14 -2.14
CA GLU A 370 11.61 31.19 -0.80
C GLU A 370 10.54 30.84 0.24
N PRO A 371 10.48 29.60 0.77
CA PRO A 371 9.35 29.16 1.61
C PRO A 371 9.15 30.03 2.85
N ARG A 372 10.24 30.51 3.45
CA ARG A 372 10.22 31.39 4.64
C ARG A 372 9.49 32.71 4.41
N ALA A 373 9.42 33.20 3.18
CA ALA A 373 8.72 34.45 2.86
C ALA A 373 7.19 34.31 3.00
N LEU A 374 6.68 33.07 2.96
CA LEU A 374 5.26 32.73 3.08
C LEU A 374 4.86 32.34 4.51
N LEU A 375 5.78 32.45 5.47
CA LEU A 375 5.52 32.17 6.87
C LEU A 375 5.34 33.47 7.66
N LEU A 376 4.46 33.41 8.66
CA LEU A 376 4.35 34.39 9.72
C LEU A 376 5.54 34.23 10.69
N PRO A 377 5.88 35.27 11.49
CA PRO A 377 7.01 35.22 12.41
C PRO A 377 6.96 34.09 13.45
N ASP A 378 5.76 33.59 13.77
CA ASP A 378 5.53 32.48 14.70
C ASP A 378 5.65 31.09 14.05
N GLY A 379 5.91 31.04 12.74
CA GLY A 379 6.03 29.83 11.95
C GLY A 379 4.74 29.38 11.28
N ARG A 380 3.60 30.04 11.52
CA ARG A 380 2.36 29.71 10.79
C ARG A 380 2.50 30.04 9.31
N LEU A 381 1.83 29.27 8.45
CA LEU A 381 1.67 29.58 7.04
C LEU A 381 0.73 30.78 6.87
N ASP A 382 1.19 31.81 6.17
CA ASP A 382 0.37 32.92 5.71
C ASP A 382 -0.42 32.48 4.47
N VAL A 383 -1.67 32.08 4.68
CA VAL A 383 -2.55 31.55 3.61
C VAL A 383 -2.78 32.60 2.53
N GLY A 384 -2.83 33.89 2.86
CA GLY A 384 -2.99 34.96 1.86
C GLY A 384 -1.80 35.00 0.92
N LYS A 385 -0.58 35.11 1.47
CA LYS A 385 0.65 35.10 0.67
C LYS A 385 0.85 33.81 -0.12
N LEU A 386 0.45 32.67 0.46
CA LEU A 386 0.47 31.39 -0.24
C LEU A 386 -0.37 31.45 -1.52
N LEU A 387 -1.61 31.94 -1.42
CA LEU A 387 -2.51 32.04 -2.57
C LEU A 387 -1.99 33.04 -3.60
N ASP A 388 -1.50 34.20 -3.17
CA ASP A 388 -0.90 35.20 -4.07
C ASP A 388 0.30 34.60 -4.83
N GLY A 389 1.20 33.90 -4.13
CA GLY A 389 2.34 33.24 -4.74
C GLY A 389 1.93 32.10 -5.68
N PHE A 390 0.88 31.35 -5.34
CA PHE A 390 0.37 30.29 -6.18
C PHE A 390 -0.23 30.85 -7.47
N LEU A 391 -1.02 31.92 -7.38
CA LEU A 391 -1.65 32.56 -8.54
C LEU A 391 -0.63 33.18 -9.47
N ALA A 392 0.40 33.85 -8.94
CA ALA A 392 1.51 34.35 -9.75
C ALA A 392 2.23 33.21 -10.49
N PHE A 393 2.51 32.10 -9.81
CA PHE A 393 3.08 30.91 -10.45
C PHE A 393 2.15 30.35 -11.54
N TRP A 394 0.85 30.27 -11.25
CA TRP A 394 -0.17 29.72 -12.14
C TRP A 394 -0.31 30.53 -13.44
N GLU A 395 -0.24 31.86 -13.33
CA GLU A 395 -0.27 32.80 -14.46
C GLU A 395 0.98 32.73 -15.35
N ASP A 396 2.16 32.53 -14.75
CA ASP A 396 3.42 32.43 -15.49
C ASP A 396 3.61 31.07 -16.18
N HIS A 397 2.88 30.03 -15.73
CA HIS A 397 3.10 28.65 -16.17
C HIS A 397 1.82 27.92 -16.69
N PRO A 398 0.92 28.55 -17.46
CA PRO A 398 -0.36 27.96 -17.85
C PRO A 398 -0.20 26.68 -18.67
N GLU A 399 0.89 26.57 -19.43
CA GLU A 399 1.21 25.41 -20.29
C GLU A 399 1.93 24.25 -19.57
N THR A 400 2.46 24.46 -18.36
CA THR A 400 3.22 23.40 -17.65
C THR A 400 2.34 22.20 -17.29
N LEU A 401 1.03 22.40 -17.20
CA LEU A 401 0.02 21.36 -16.99
C LEU A 401 -0.18 20.49 -18.24
N ASP A 402 -0.18 21.11 -19.42
CA ASP A 402 -0.43 20.43 -20.68
C ASP A 402 0.80 19.64 -21.16
N LYS A 403 2.01 20.01 -20.74
CA LYS A 403 3.26 19.30 -21.09
C LYS A 403 3.50 18.02 -20.28
N ARG A 404 2.68 17.72 -19.26
CA ARG A 404 2.80 16.46 -18.50
C ARG A 404 2.44 15.26 -19.36
N ARG A 405 3.33 14.26 -19.41
CA ARG A 405 3.12 12.99 -20.15
C ARG A 405 2.13 12.05 -19.47
N HIS A 406 2.04 12.12 -18.13
CA HIS A 406 1.19 11.25 -17.29
C HIS A 406 0.37 12.14 -16.33
N TYR A 407 -0.82 11.68 -15.92
CA TYR A 407 -1.72 12.37 -14.96
C TYR A 407 -2.20 13.78 -15.39
N ARG A 408 -2.47 13.97 -16.69
CA ARG A 408 -2.92 15.26 -17.25
C ARG A 408 -4.24 15.74 -16.66
N GLU A 409 -5.15 14.83 -16.33
CA GLU A 409 -6.47 15.19 -15.83
C GLU A 409 -6.46 15.64 -14.37
N ALA A 410 -5.49 15.16 -13.59
CA ALA A 410 -5.25 15.57 -12.19
C ALA A 410 -4.23 16.71 -12.07
N ALA A 411 -3.77 17.29 -13.19
CA ALA A 411 -2.66 18.23 -13.21
C ALA A 411 -2.91 19.50 -12.36
N CYS A 412 -4.13 20.04 -12.37
CA CYS A 412 -4.48 21.22 -11.57
C CYS A 412 -4.34 20.96 -10.06
N HIS A 413 -4.92 19.85 -9.58
CA HIS A 413 -4.81 19.44 -8.18
C HIS A 413 -3.35 19.21 -7.80
N LEU A 414 -2.60 18.47 -8.62
CA LEU A 414 -1.18 18.19 -8.38
C LEU A 414 -0.30 19.44 -8.42
N ALA A 415 -0.70 20.51 -9.12
CA ALA A 415 0.03 21.76 -9.15
C ALA A 415 -0.10 22.51 -7.82
N PHE A 416 -1.32 22.65 -7.29
CA PHE A 416 -1.51 23.27 -5.98
C PHE A 416 -0.90 22.42 -4.86
N ILE A 417 -1.08 21.10 -4.88
CA ILE A 417 -0.44 20.19 -3.91
C ILE A 417 1.08 20.30 -4.00
N GLY A 418 1.66 20.30 -5.20
CA GLY A 418 3.11 20.46 -5.38
C GLY A 418 3.62 21.81 -4.87
N PHE A 419 2.85 22.88 -5.09
CA PHE A 419 3.16 24.20 -4.56
C PHE A 419 3.15 24.18 -3.03
N LEU A 420 2.08 23.68 -2.40
CA LEU A 420 1.99 23.49 -0.96
C LEU A 420 3.16 22.67 -0.41
N GLN A 421 3.45 21.51 -1.00
CA GLN A 421 4.56 20.63 -0.58
C GLN A 421 5.91 21.34 -0.62
N ARG A 422 6.14 22.18 -1.64
CA ARG A 422 7.36 22.99 -1.77
C ARG A 422 7.45 24.08 -0.70
N VAL A 423 6.32 24.71 -0.36
CA VAL A 423 6.24 25.76 0.67
C VAL A 423 6.39 25.21 2.08
N LEU A 424 5.90 23.99 2.34
CA LEU A 424 6.10 23.35 3.63
C LEU A 424 7.53 22.87 3.82
N ASP A 425 8.22 22.53 2.74
CA ASP A 425 9.64 22.10 2.73
C ASP A 425 9.95 20.98 3.75
N GLY A 426 8.94 20.16 4.07
CA GLY A 426 9.07 19.07 5.03
C GLY A 426 8.78 19.43 6.50
N ASP A 427 8.33 20.65 6.80
CA ASP A 427 7.89 21.11 8.12
C ASP A 427 6.36 21.25 8.14
N GLY A 428 5.66 20.12 8.01
CA GLY A 428 4.20 20.05 7.91
C GLY A 428 3.71 18.87 7.06
N LEU A 429 2.47 18.47 7.31
CA LEU A 429 1.78 17.38 6.62
C LEU A 429 0.56 17.91 5.85
N ILE A 430 0.31 17.30 4.70
CA ILE A 430 -0.90 17.49 3.90
C ILE A 430 -1.66 16.16 3.93
N GLY A 431 -2.83 16.16 4.57
CA GLY A 431 -3.80 15.08 4.43
C GLY A 431 -4.79 15.41 3.32
N GLY A 432 -5.21 14.41 2.54
CA GLY A 432 -6.23 14.63 1.51
C GLY A 432 -7.32 13.56 1.54
N GLU A 433 -8.57 13.95 1.31
CA GLU A 433 -9.68 13.01 1.10
C GLU A 433 -9.87 12.78 -0.40
N TYR A 434 -9.12 11.82 -0.94
CA TYR A 434 -9.16 11.47 -2.37
C TYR A 434 -10.34 10.54 -2.69
N GLY A 435 -11.10 10.86 -3.74
CA GLY A 435 -12.13 9.97 -4.29
C GLY A 435 -13.46 9.90 -3.52
N LEU A 436 -13.61 10.65 -2.43
CA LEU A 436 -14.87 10.71 -1.65
C LEU A 436 -15.77 11.89 -2.07
N CYS A 437 -15.20 12.84 -2.80
CA CYS A 437 -15.77 14.15 -3.10
C CYS A 437 -16.28 14.20 -4.53
N MET A 438 -17.52 14.67 -4.80
CA MET A 438 -18.12 14.70 -6.15
C MET A 438 -17.40 15.67 -7.13
N GLY A 439 -16.25 15.26 -7.66
CA GLY A 439 -15.43 16.05 -8.59
C GLY A 439 -14.52 17.08 -7.92
N GLY A 440 -14.27 16.94 -6.62
CA GLY A 440 -13.39 17.81 -5.83
C GLY A 440 -12.33 17.04 -5.06
N LEU A 441 -11.37 17.75 -4.49
CA LEU A 441 -10.36 17.20 -3.60
C LEU A 441 -10.21 18.08 -2.36
N ASP A 442 -10.53 17.51 -1.21
CA ASP A 442 -10.39 18.15 0.08
C ASP A 442 -8.99 17.89 0.64
N LEU A 443 -8.32 18.95 1.09
CA LEU A 443 -6.97 18.94 1.64
C LEU A 443 -6.96 19.61 3.01
N ALA A 444 -6.41 18.91 4.00
CA ALA A 444 -6.10 19.44 5.32
C ALA A 444 -4.60 19.64 5.47
N LEU A 445 -4.19 20.87 5.68
CA LEU A 445 -2.85 21.22 6.11
C LEU A 445 -2.73 21.06 7.63
N ARG A 446 -1.65 20.43 8.10
CA ARG A 446 -1.19 20.49 9.49
C ARG A 446 0.24 21.00 9.51
N ARG A 447 0.46 22.17 10.10
CA ARG A 447 1.81 22.76 10.21
C ARG A 447 2.14 23.05 11.68
N PRO A 448 3.29 22.60 12.21
CA PRO A 448 3.73 23.01 13.54
C PRO A 448 4.08 24.51 13.56
N TYR A 449 3.82 25.18 14.68
CA TYR A 449 4.24 26.56 14.94
C TYR A 449 4.47 26.78 16.44
N THR A 450 4.97 27.94 16.83
CA THR A 450 5.16 28.31 18.24
C THR A 450 4.09 29.30 18.68
N ASP A 451 3.31 28.95 19.69
CA ASP A 451 2.27 29.82 20.25
C ASP A 451 2.87 30.99 21.06
N GLU A 452 2.01 31.91 21.49
CA GLU A 452 2.40 33.10 22.26
C GLU A 452 3.08 32.77 23.60
N GLN A 453 2.89 31.55 24.11
CA GLN A 453 3.50 31.07 25.35
C GLN A 453 4.82 30.33 25.11
N GLY A 454 5.30 30.30 23.87
CA GLY A 454 6.52 29.58 23.48
C GLY A 454 6.31 28.06 23.37
N ARG A 455 5.07 27.58 23.37
CA ARG A 455 4.75 26.15 23.26
C ARG A 455 4.51 25.80 21.80
N ARG A 456 4.85 24.57 21.42
CA ARG A 456 4.55 24.07 20.08
C ARG A 456 3.04 23.85 19.94
N ALA A 457 2.47 24.31 18.84
CA ALA A 457 1.07 24.15 18.48
C ALA A 457 0.95 23.74 17.01
N ILE A 458 -0.25 23.33 16.58
CA ILE A 458 -0.53 22.90 15.19
C ILE A 458 -1.51 23.87 14.55
N GLN A 459 -1.10 24.49 13.45
CA GLN A 459 -1.98 25.21 12.55
C GLN A 459 -2.71 24.19 11.67
N ARG A 460 -4.02 24.34 11.57
CA ARG A 460 -4.86 23.62 10.61
C ARG A 460 -5.38 24.60 9.57
N ALA A 461 -5.40 24.19 8.30
CA ALA A 461 -6.06 24.92 7.23
C ALA A 461 -6.70 23.94 6.25
N ALA A 462 -7.88 24.27 5.73
CA ALA A 462 -8.62 23.45 4.79
C ALA A 462 -8.67 24.11 3.41
N PHE A 463 -8.42 23.29 2.38
CA PHE A 463 -8.52 23.68 0.98
C PHE A 463 -9.40 22.66 0.25
N GLU A 464 -10.37 23.12 -0.54
CA GLU A 464 -11.08 22.27 -1.50
C GLU A 464 -10.67 22.68 -2.91
N LEU A 465 -10.27 21.70 -3.72
CA LEU A 465 -9.87 21.90 -5.10
C LEU A 465 -10.93 21.36 -6.05
N ARG A 466 -11.30 22.14 -7.06
CA ARG A 466 -12.29 21.77 -8.08
C ARG A 466 -11.77 22.10 -9.47
N VAL A 467 -12.12 21.27 -10.46
CA VAL A 467 -11.85 21.57 -11.87
C VAL A 467 -13.16 21.81 -12.61
N HIS A 468 -13.37 23.05 -13.05
CA HIS A 468 -14.56 23.47 -13.77
C HIS A 468 -14.38 23.26 -15.28
N ARG A 469 -15.19 22.40 -15.90
CA ARG A 469 -15.03 21.99 -17.33
C ARG A 469 -16.27 22.19 -18.21
N SER A 470 -17.44 22.34 -17.62
CA SER A 470 -18.71 22.57 -18.34
C SER A 470 -19.09 24.05 -18.29
N ASP A 471 -19.97 24.51 -19.16
CA ASP A 471 -20.47 25.90 -19.14
C ASP A 471 -21.54 26.17 -18.06
N ALA A 472 -21.68 25.28 -17.06
CA ALA A 472 -22.62 25.49 -15.95
C ALA A 472 -22.11 26.55 -14.97
N ASP A 473 -22.99 27.23 -14.24
CA ASP A 473 -22.54 28.17 -13.21
C ASP A 473 -21.78 27.44 -12.08
N TYR A 474 -20.62 28.00 -11.70
CA TYR A 474 -19.71 27.42 -10.72
C TYR A 474 -19.05 28.52 -9.87
N PRO A 475 -18.75 28.32 -8.57
CA PRO A 475 -19.13 27.19 -7.73
C PRO A 475 -20.65 27.09 -7.60
N ASN A 476 -21.17 25.87 -7.66
CA ASN A 476 -22.58 25.62 -7.37
C ASN A 476 -22.78 25.61 -5.83
N PRO A 477 -23.99 25.86 -5.32
CA PRO A 477 -24.26 25.85 -3.88
C PRO A 477 -23.78 24.55 -3.19
N TYR A 478 -23.92 23.42 -3.89
CA TYR A 478 -23.49 22.10 -3.43
C TYR A 478 -21.98 22.03 -3.10
N SER A 479 -21.13 22.78 -3.81
CA SER A 479 -19.69 22.81 -3.51
C SER A 479 -19.34 23.58 -2.24
N LEU A 480 -20.14 24.59 -1.87
CA LEU A 480 -19.96 25.29 -0.60
C LEU A 480 -20.49 24.46 0.58
N ASP A 481 -21.61 23.75 0.37
CA ASP A 481 -22.17 22.81 1.36
C ASP A 481 -21.17 21.69 1.70
N GLN A 482 -20.44 21.20 0.69
CA GLN A 482 -19.44 20.16 0.87
C GLN A 482 -18.24 20.67 1.69
N LEU A 483 -17.72 21.86 1.37
CA LEU A 483 -16.65 22.48 2.16
C LEU A 483 -17.09 22.67 3.62
N ASP A 484 -18.33 23.07 3.87
CA ASP A 484 -18.85 23.19 5.23
C ASP A 484 -18.76 21.87 6.00
N GLY A 485 -19.20 20.76 5.40
CA GLY A 485 -19.08 19.43 6.03
C GLY A 485 -17.63 19.04 6.34
N TYR A 486 -16.68 19.41 5.49
CA TYR A 486 -15.25 19.17 5.74
C TYR A 486 -14.67 20.08 6.82
N LEU A 487 -15.09 21.35 6.86
CA LEU A 487 -14.71 22.29 7.91
C LEU A 487 -15.23 21.83 9.28
N ASP A 488 -16.44 21.27 9.35
CA ASP A 488 -16.99 20.66 10.57
C ASP A 488 -16.13 19.51 11.09
N SER A 489 -15.71 18.60 10.20
CA SER A 489 -14.87 17.45 10.60
C SER A 489 -13.50 17.88 11.14
N LEU A 490 -12.98 19.02 10.67
CA LEU A 490 -11.71 19.59 11.10
C LEU A 490 -11.82 20.56 12.28
N GLY A 491 -13.04 20.99 12.63
CA GLY A 491 -13.31 22.01 13.64
C GLY A 491 -12.82 23.40 13.22
N LEU A 492 -13.01 23.78 11.96
CA LEU A 492 -12.55 25.04 11.38
C LEU A 492 -13.70 25.97 11.00
N ASP A 493 -13.52 27.27 11.20
CA ASP A 493 -14.52 28.31 10.86
C ASP A 493 -14.27 28.97 9.49
N THR A 494 -13.14 28.65 8.87
CA THR A 494 -12.71 29.24 7.59
C THR A 494 -12.05 28.19 6.70
N GLY A 495 -12.29 28.28 5.40
CA GLY A 495 -11.69 27.41 4.39
C GLY A 495 -11.36 28.16 3.10
N THR A 496 -10.64 27.51 2.20
CA THR A 496 -10.35 28.04 0.86
C THR A 496 -10.90 27.10 -0.21
N LEU A 497 -11.69 27.63 -1.13
CA LEU A 497 -12.18 26.90 -2.30
C LEU A 497 -11.40 27.39 -3.54
N ILE A 498 -10.68 26.49 -4.21
CA ILE A 498 -9.91 26.80 -5.43
C ILE A 498 -10.57 26.12 -6.63
N VAL A 499 -11.06 26.93 -7.56
CA VAL A 499 -11.73 26.50 -8.78
C VAL A 499 -10.82 26.74 -9.97
N PHE A 500 -10.33 25.66 -10.58
CA PHE A 500 -9.58 25.69 -11.82
C PHE A 500 -10.52 25.67 -13.03
N ASP A 501 -10.69 26.81 -13.71
CA ASP A 501 -11.47 26.92 -14.93
C ASP A 501 -10.69 26.29 -16.10
N ARG A 502 -11.20 25.20 -16.65
CA ARG A 502 -10.64 24.49 -17.80
C ARG A 502 -11.67 24.38 -18.92
N ARG A 503 -12.70 25.23 -18.94
CA ARG A 503 -13.63 25.33 -20.07
C ARG A 503 -12.88 25.72 -21.33
N LYS A 504 -13.32 25.20 -22.47
CA LYS A 504 -12.74 25.57 -23.78
C LYS A 504 -12.98 27.05 -24.12
N SER A 505 -14.05 27.62 -23.57
CA SER A 505 -14.50 29.01 -23.72
C SER A 505 -13.89 29.96 -22.70
N ALA A 506 -13.09 29.47 -21.75
CA ALA A 506 -12.59 30.30 -20.67
C ALA A 506 -11.60 31.38 -21.17
N PRO A 507 -11.63 32.60 -20.60
CA PRO A 507 -10.62 33.61 -20.85
C PRO A 507 -9.19 33.13 -20.51
N PRO A 508 -8.15 33.82 -20.97
CA PRO A 508 -6.78 33.60 -20.51
C PRO A 508 -6.69 33.62 -18.98
N VAL A 509 -5.77 32.84 -18.39
CA VAL A 509 -5.62 32.68 -16.94
C VAL A 509 -5.59 34.05 -16.23
N ALA A 510 -4.71 34.96 -16.68
CA ALA A 510 -4.57 36.30 -16.11
C ALA A 510 -5.86 37.16 -16.15
N GLU A 511 -6.81 36.88 -17.04
CA GLU A 511 -8.06 37.64 -17.18
C GLU A 511 -9.22 37.06 -16.34
N ARG A 512 -9.10 35.80 -15.90
CA ARG A 512 -10.13 35.09 -15.11
C ARG A 512 -9.71 34.79 -13.67
N THR A 513 -8.43 35.00 -13.34
CA THR A 513 -7.93 34.85 -11.97
C THR A 513 -8.60 35.86 -11.06
N THR A 514 -9.32 35.38 -10.04
CA THR A 514 -9.93 36.25 -9.02
C THR A 514 -9.88 35.61 -7.64
N VAL A 515 -9.79 36.45 -6.62
CA VAL A 515 -9.87 36.06 -5.20
C VAL A 515 -10.96 36.89 -4.55
N GLU A 516 -11.97 36.23 -4.01
CA GLU A 516 -13.11 36.86 -3.36
C GLU A 516 -13.42 36.19 -2.02
N SER A 517 -13.96 36.94 -1.06
CA SER A 517 -14.48 36.37 0.18
C SER A 517 -15.97 36.12 -0.01
N VAL A 518 -16.39 34.87 0.14
CA VAL A 518 -17.80 34.47 0.09
C VAL A 518 -18.22 33.87 1.44
N GLU A 519 -19.52 33.83 1.67
CA GLU A 519 -20.12 33.17 2.83
C GLU A 519 -20.70 31.83 2.38
N SER A 520 -20.41 30.77 3.13
CA SER A 520 -20.98 29.45 2.88
C SER A 520 -22.45 29.39 3.34
N THR A 521 -23.14 28.29 3.03
CA THR A 521 -24.53 28.10 3.47
C THR A 521 -24.66 27.97 4.99
N ALA A 522 -23.60 27.51 5.68
CA ALA A 522 -23.52 27.51 7.14
C ALA A 522 -23.06 28.86 7.74
N GLY A 523 -22.84 29.91 6.94
CA GLY A 523 -22.41 31.22 7.41
C GLY A 523 -20.91 31.35 7.65
N ARG A 524 -20.09 30.42 7.15
CA ARG A 524 -18.63 30.45 7.32
C ARG A 524 -17.97 31.33 6.28
N LYS A 525 -16.84 31.93 6.66
CA LYS A 525 -16.05 32.76 5.75
C LYS A 525 -15.16 31.88 4.88
N ILE A 526 -15.43 31.86 3.58
CA ILE A 526 -14.68 31.10 2.58
C ILE A 526 -13.89 32.04 1.67
N THR A 527 -12.61 31.75 1.48
CA THR A 527 -11.81 32.38 0.44
C THR A 527 -12.04 31.61 -0.86
N LEU A 528 -12.71 32.23 -1.83
CA LEU A 528 -12.96 31.64 -3.15
C LEU A 528 -11.91 32.16 -4.14
N VAL A 529 -11.15 31.23 -4.70
CA VAL A 529 -10.15 31.47 -5.74
C VAL A 529 -10.66 30.87 -7.05
N ARG A 530 -10.68 31.66 -8.12
CA ARG A 530 -10.94 31.20 -9.48
C ARG A 530 -9.63 31.34 -10.26
N ALA A 531 -9.16 30.28 -10.90
CA ALA A 531 -7.83 30.17 -11.54
C ALA A 531 -7.89 29.51 -12.92
#